data_AF-A0A1Y3PB06-F1
#
_entry.id   AF-A0A1Y3PB06-F1
#
_cell.length_a   1.000
_cell.length_b   1.000
_cell.length_c   1.000
_cell.angle_alpha   90.00
_cell.angle_beta   90.00
_cell.angle_gamma   90.00
#
_symmetry.space_group_name_H-M   'P 1'
#
loop_
_entity.id
_entity.type
_entity.pdbx_description
1 polymer ?
#
loop_
_entity_poly.entity_id
_entity_poly.type
_entity_poly.pdbx_seq_one_letter_code
_entity_poly.pdbx_strand_id
1 'polypeptide(L)'
;MVPLVLLALPVCVHASGQLPPSTIEDRTLPSASACRAFLETTWRADQQKADPQPLPGDDGSRQTLIYSDGVIAIDDKHLTYEVEEGWQFRRLIRDINQIRTSYSYERRSYRCDDAHLTGTSIKGYAIEGYEALPDN
;
A
#
# COMPACT_ATOMS: atom_id res chain seq x y z
N MET A 1 -15.00 -38.95 30.46
CA MET A 1 -15.21 -37.49 30.32
C MET A 1 -13.85 -36.86 30.11
N VAL A 2 -13.56 -36.42 28.88
CA VAL A 2 -12.29 -35.75 28.54
C VAL A 2 -12.52 -34.24 28.68
N PRO A 3 -11.69 -33.49 29.41
CA PRO A 3 -11.88 -32.06 29.54
C PRO A 3 -11.42 -31.37 28.25
N LEU A 4 -12.31 -30.61 27.64
CA LEU A 4 -12.01 -29.74 26.51
C LEU A 4 -11.29 -28.49 27.05
N VAL A 5 -9.98 -28.40 26.85
CA VAL A 5 -9.20 -27.22 27.18
C VAL A 5 -9.37 -26.20 26.05
N LEU A 6 -10.09 -25.12 26.31
CA LEU A 6 -10.18 -23.95 25.42
C LEU A 6 -8.89 -23.14 25.53
N LEU A 7 -8.03 -23.23 24.51
CA LEU A 7 -6.89 -22.34 24.31
C LEU A 7 -7.41 -21.00 23.78
N ALA A 8 -7.50 -20.00 24.66
CA ALA A 8 -7.71 -18.61 24.24
C ALA A 8 -6.40 -18.07 23.65
N LEU A 9 -6.32 -18.00 22.33
CA LEU A 9 -5.21 -17.33 21.63
C LEU A 9 -5.35 -15.81 21.88
N PRO A 10 -4.28 -15.11 22.31
CA PRO A 10 -4.33 -13.67 22.46
C PRO A 10 -4.65 -13.03 21.12
N VAL A 11 -5.79 -12.35 21.03
CA VAL A 11 -6.15 -11.54 19.86
C VAL A 11 -5.28 -10.30 19.94
N CYS A 12 -4.20 -10.23 19.16
CA CYS A 12 -3.49 -8.97 18.96
C CYS A 12 -4.48 -8.01 18.28
N VAL A 13 -5.07 -7.09 19.06
CA VAL A 13 -5.97 -6.07 18.55
C VAL A 13 -5.13 -5.03 17.81
N HIS A 14 -4.85 -5.31 16.55
CA HIS A 14 -4.20 -4.37 15.65
C HIS A 14 -5.20 -3.28 15.26
N ALA A 15 -4.90 -2.02 15.59
CA ALA A 15 -5.72 -0.91 15.14
C ALA A 15 -5.55 -0.76 13.62
N SER A 16 -6.65 -0.73 12.89
CA SER A 16 -6.67 -0.46 11.45
C SER A 16 -7.86 0.40 11.09
N GLY A 17 -7.74 1.13 9.97
CA GLY A 17 -8.80 1.98 9.47
C GLY A 17 -8.61 2.31 8.01
N GLN A 18 -9.71 2.63 7.34
CA GLN A 18 -9.72 2.95 5.92
C GLN A 18 -10.74 4.05 5.65
N LEU A 19 -10.34 5.02 4.83
CA LEU A 19 -11.24 6.06 4.33
C LEU A 19 -12.09 5.52 3.17
N PRO A 20 -13.30 6.07 2.96
CA PRO A 20 -14.08 5.71 1.78
C PRO A 20 -13.29 6.02 0.49
N PRO A 21 -13.53 5.27 -0.60
CA PRO A 21 -12.89 5.54 -1.87
C PRO A 21 -13.19 6.95 -2.38
N SER A 22 -12.20 7.57 -3.04
CA SER A 22 -12.34 8.85 -3.74
C SER A 22 -11.98 8.71 -5.21
N THR A 23 -12.72 9.40 -6.10
CA THR A 23 -12.37 9.50 -7.52
C THR A 23 -11.12 10.38 -7.67
N ILE A 24 -10.11 9.89 -8.38
CA ILE A 24 -8.89 10.63 -8.71
C ILE A 24 -8.78 10.95 -10.19
N GLU A 25 -9.49 10.20 -11.04
CA GLU A 25 -9.52 10.40 -12.48
C GLU A 25 -10.92 10.10 -13.02
N ASP A 26 -11.41 10.98 -13.87
CA ASP A 26 -12.61 10.82 -14.69
C ASP A 26 -12.52 11.82 -15.84
N ARG A 27 -11.87 11.41 -16.93
CA ARG A 27 -11.68 12.27 -18.11
C ARG A 27 -11.45 11.46 -19.37
N THR A 28 -11.74 12.07 -20.51
CA THR A 28 -11.40 11.52 -21.82
C THR A 28 -10.08 12.10 -22.31
N LEU A 29 -9.17 11.22 -22.71
CA LEU A 29 -7.88 11.56 -23.33
C LEU A 29 -8.01 11.61 -24.86
N PRO A 30 -7.01 12.12 -25.59
CA PRO A 30 -7.09 12.25 -27.06
C PRO A 30 -7.25 10.94 -27.84
N SER A 31 -6.83 9.80 -27.27
CA SER A 31 -6.87 8.48 -27.90
C SER A 31 -6.66 7.35 -26.89
N ALA A 32 -6.95 6.10 -27.29
CA ALA A 32 -6.55 4.91 -26.53
C ALA A 32 -5.03 4.85 -26.28
N SER A 33 -4.22 5.24 -27.27
CA SER A 33 -2.76 5.27 -27.12
C SER A 33 -2.30 6.28 -26.08
N ALA A 34 -2.98 7.43 -25.96
CA ALA A 34 -2.71 8.41 -24.91
C ALA A 34 -3.09 7.86 -23.52
N CYS A 35 -4.18 7.10 -23.43
CA CYS A 35 -4.58 6.44 -22.18
C CYS A 35 -3.56 5.39 -21.73
N ARG A 36 -3.13 4.53 -22.65
CA ARG A 36 -2.02 3.58 -22.40
C ARG A 36 -0.75 4.30 -21.93
N ALA A 37 -0.35 5.35 -22.63
CA ALA A 37 0.85 6.12 -22.28
C ALA A 37 0.74 6.76 -20.88
N PHE A 38 -0.45 7.21 -20.49
CA PHE A 38 -0.71 7.70 -19.14
C PHE A 38 -0.49 6.60 -18.09
N LEU A 39 -1.06 5.40 -18.28
CA LEU A 39 -0.89 4.29 -17.34
C LEU A 39 0.58 3.86 -17.24
N GLU A 40 1.27 3.71 -18.37
CA GLU A 40 2.69 3.32 -18.39
C GLU A 40 3.60 4.35 -17.73
N THR A 41 3.32 5.64 -17.93
CA THR A 41 4.08 6.72 -17.29
C THR A 41 3.84 6.73 -15.79
N THR A 42 2.59 6.55 -15.37
CA THR A 42 2.20 6.47 -13.96
C THR A 42 2.90 5.30 -13.27
N TRP A 43 2.86 4.12 -13.90
CA TRP A 43 3.57 2.93 -13.41
C TRP A 43 5.08 3.18 -13.26
N ARG A 44 5.75 3.70 -14.29
CA ARG A 44 7.19 4.00 -14.20
C ARG A 44 7.51 4.99 -13.09
N ALA A 45 6.68 6.01 -12.91
CA ALA A 45 6.85 6.99 -11.83
C ALA A 45 6.66 6.35 -10.45
N ASP A 46 5.67 5.47 -10.29
CA ASP A 46 5.44 4.77 -9.03
C ASP A 46 6.61 3.84 -8.68
N GLN A 47 7.17 3.10 -9.64
CA GLN A 47 8.32 2.23 -9.40
C GLN A 47 9.56 2.98 -8.87
N GLN A 48 9.70 4.27 -9.19
CA GLN A 48 10.82 5.10 -8.71
C GLN A 48 10.68 5.54 -7.25
N LYS A 49 9.50 5.38 -6.64
CA LYS A 49 9.24 5.79 -5.25
C LYS A 49 9.70 4.75 -4.22
N ALA A 50 9.85 3.49 -4.62
CA ALA A 50 10.18 2.42 -3.69
C ALA A 50 11.58 2.60 -3.10
N ASP A 51 11.67 2.57 -1.78
CA ASP A 51 12.94 2.58 -1.08
C ASP A 51 13.55 1.15 -1.13
N PRO A 52 14.79 0.98 -1.60
CA PRO A 52 15.40 -0.36 -1.76
C PRO A 52 15.65 -1.06 -0.41
N GLN A 53 15.72 -0.29 0.67
CA GLN A 53 15.86 -0.76 2.04
C GLN A 53 15.29 0.29 3.00
N PRO A 54 14.98 -0.07 4.26
CA PRO A 54 14.56 0.90 5.26
C PRO A 54 15.57 2.04 5.41
N LEU A 55 15.07 3.28 5.35
CA LEU A 55 15.84 4.49 5.58
C LEU A 55 15.88 4.79 7.09
N PRO A 56 17.07 5.02 7.67
CA PRO A 56 17.16 5.38 9.08
C PRO A 56 16.55 6.77 9.33
N GLY A 57 15.97 6.95 10.50
CA GLY A 57 15.54 8.23 11.06
C GLY A 57 15.82 8.29 12.56
N ASP A 58 15.57 9.43 13.18
CA ASP A 58 15.99 9.72 14.55
C ASP A 58 15.55 8.65 15.58
N ASP A 59 14.33 8.13 15.44
CA ASP A 59 13.75 7.12 16.35
C ASP A 59 13.33 5.82 15.63
N GLY A 60 14.09 5.42 14.61
CA GLY A 60 13.93 4.12 13.95
C GLY A 60 14.13 4.15 12.45
N SER A 61 13.18 3.63 11.69
CA SER A 61 13.27 3.63 10.23
C SER A 61 11.93 3.85 9.55
N ARG A 62 11.99 4.32 8.31
CA ARG A 62 10.85 4.42 7.41
C ARG A 62 11.17 3.75 6.08
N GLN A 63 10.17 3.22 5.40
CA GLN A 63 10.34 2.66 4.08
C GLN A 63 9.09 2.90 3.24
N THR A 64 9.29 3.38 2.02
CA THR A 64 8.26 3.45 0.98
C THR A 64 8.28 2.14 0.19
N LEU A 65 7.12 1.50 0.08
CA LEU A 65 6.91 0.22 -0.60
C LEU A 65 5.94 0.44 -1.75
N ILE A 66 6.18 -0.22 -2.88
CA ILE A 66 5.32 -0.15 -4.06
C ILE A 66 4.96 -1.57 -4.46
N TYR A 67 3.66 -1.87 -4.44
CA TYR A 67 3.12 -3.15 -4.88
C TYR A 67 2.27 -2.93 -6.12
N SER A 68 2.68 -3.51 -7.24
CA SER A 68 1.94 -3.43 -8.49
C SER A 68 2.36 -4.58 -9.43
N ASP A 69 1.38 -5.10 -10.17
CA ASP A 69 1.61 -6.03 -11.28
C ASP A 69 1.93 -5.30 -12.61
N GLY A 70 2.02 -3.97 -12.57
CA GLY A 70 2.20 -3.12 -13.75
C GLY A 70 0.90 -2.89 -14.52
N VAL A 71 1.03 -2.38 -15.75
CA VAL A 71 -0.13 -2.13 -16.62
C VAL A 71 -0.58 -3.45 -17.24
N ILE A 72 -1.84 -3.81 -17.01
CA ILE A 72 -2.46 -5.03 -17.54
C ILE A 72 -3.36 -4.65 -18.72
N ALA A 73 -3.13 -5.27 -19.88
CA ALA A 73 -4.03 -5.15 -21.02
C ALA A 73 -5.07 -6.28 -20.96
N ILE A 74 -6.35 -5.91 -20.90
CA ILE A 74 -7.46 -6.86 -21.04
C ILE A 74 -7.66 -7.15 -22.54
N ASP A 75 -7.61 -6.10 -23.36
CA ASP A 75 -7.51 -6.16 -24.81
C ASP A 75 -6.80 -4.91 -25.35
N ASP A 76 -6.87 -4.65 -26.66
CA ASP A 76 -6.18 -3.52 -27.31
C ASP A 76 -6.66 -2.14 -26.83
N LYS A 77 -7.89 -2.05 -26.31
CA LYS A 77 -8.55 -0.80 -25.90
C LYS A 77 -8.85 -0.72 -24.41
N HIS A 78 -8.88 -1.84 -23.71
CA HIS A 78 -9.16 -1.92 -22.29
C HIS A 78 -7.89 -2.25 -21.51
N LEU A 79 -7.49 -1.34 -20.63
CA LEU A 79 -6.30 -1.49 -19.78
C LEU A 79 -6.63 -1.16 -18.34
N THR A 80 -5.94 -1.81 -17.42
CA THR A 80 -5.99 -1.51 -16.00
C THR A 80 -4.58 -1.32 -15.43
N TYR A 81 -4.51 -0.54 -14.36
CA TYR A 81 -3.30 -0.40 -13.55
C TYR A 81 -3.72 -0.26 -12.10
N GLU A 82 -3.22 -1.14 -11.25
CA GLU A 82 -3.44 -1.11 -9.81
C GLU A 82 -2.09 -1.01 -9.10
N VAL A 83 -2.06 -0.18 -8.06
CA VAL A 83 -0.87 0.04 -7.24
C VAL A 83 -1.25 0.30 -5.79
N GLU A 84 -0.54 -0.33 -4.87
CA GLU A 84 -0.49 0.07 -3.47
C GLU A 84 0.84 0.78 -3.21
N GLU A 85 0.76 2.06 -2.84
CA GLU A 85 1.88 2.81 -2.29
C GLU A 85 1.78 2.75 -0.77
N GLY A 86 2.76 2.08 -0.16
CA GLY A 86 2.85 1.82 1.26
C GLY A 86 3.94 2.62 1.94
N TRP A 87 3.68 3.05 3.17
CA TRP A 87 4.66 3.67 4.05
C TRP A 87 4.72 2.89 5.36
N GLN A 88 5.82 2.16 5.53
CA GLN A 88 6.13 1.42 6.74
C GLN A 88 7.00 2.29 7.66
N PHE A 89 6.66 2.33 8.94
CA PHE A 89 7.40 3.04 9.98
C PHE A 89 7.71 2.08 11.12
N ARG A 90 9.00 1.93 11.45
CA ARG A 90 9.46 1.23 12.65
C ARG A 90 9.92 2.26 13.65
N ARG A 91 9.26 2.34 14.80
CA ARG A 91 9.53 3.30 15.87
C ARG A 91 10.10 2.57 17.09
N LEU A 92 11.23 3.03 17.61
CA LEU A 92 11.74 2.55 18.89
C LEU A 92 10.89 3.15 20.03
N ILE A 93 10.44 2.29 20.95
CA ILE A 93 9.75 2.66 22.18
C ILE A 93 10.62 2.16 23.34
N ARG A 94 11.60 2.98 23.71
CA ARG A 94 12.64 2.61 24.69
C ARG A 94 12.07 2.32 26.08
N ASP A 95 11.02 3.02 26.48
CA ASP A 95 10.39 2.88 27.80
C ASP A 95 9.84 1.47 28.07
N ILE A 96 9.49 0.73 27.01
CA ILE A 96 8.97 -0.64 27.11
C ILE A 96 9.85 -1.66 26.36
N ASN A 97 11.07 -1.24 25.97
CA ASN A 97 12.03 -2.03 25.20
C ASN A 97 11.44 -2.71 23.95
N GLN A 98 10.64 -1.99 23.16
CA GLN A 98 10.00 -2.52 21.95
C GLN A 98 10.23 -1.65 20.71
N ILE A 99 10.03 -2.25 19.54
CA ILE A 99 9.89 -1.59 18.25
C ILE A 99 8.44 -1.73 17.82
N ARG A 100 7.75 -0.62 17.53
CA ARG A 100 6.41 -0.63 16.95
C ARG A 100 6.49 -0.46 15.45
N THR A 101 5.85 -1.35 14.70
CA THR A 101 5.70 -1.24 13.25
C THR A 101 4.28 -0.75 12.93
N SER A 102 4.20 0.34 12.18
CA SER A 102 2.93 0.87 11.64
C SER A 102 3.03 1.04 10.14
N TYR A 103 1.94 0.78 9.46
CA TYR A 103 1.81 0.85 8.02
C TYR A 103 0.66 1.78 7.64
N SER A 104 0.90 2.66 6.69
CA SER A 104 -0.15 3.44 6.02
C SER A 104 -0.05 3.21 4.54
N TYR A 105 -1.16 3.27 3.82
CA TYR A 105 -1.17 3.01 2.39
C TYR A 105 -2.14 3.89 1.63
N GLU A 106 -1.86 4.04 0.34
CA GLU A 106 -2.78 4.51 -0.68
C GLU A 106 -2.85 3.47 -1.80
N ARG A 107 -4.04 2.87 -1.99
CA ARG A 107 -4.34 1.99 -3.12
C ARG A 107 -4.99 2.81 -4.22
N ARG A 108 -4.38 2.84 -5.39
CA ARG A 108 -4.92 3.51 -6.58
C ARG A 108 -5.25 2.46 -7.63
N SER A 109 -6.42 2.61 -8.24
CA SER A 109 -6.82 1.83 -9.41
C SER A 109 -7.11 2.78 -10.55
N TYR A 110 -6.67 2.42 -11.75
CA TYR A 110 -6.91 3.14 -12.98
C TYR A 110 -7.43 2.18 -14.03
N ARG A 111 -8.31 2.67 -14.90
CA ARG A 111 -8.85 1.92 -16.03
C ARG A 111 -9.00 2.81 -17.25
N CYS A 112 -8.52 2.32 -18.37
CA CYS A 112 -8.77 2.87 -19.69
C CYS A 112 -9.86 2.05 -20.38
N ASP A 113 -10.92 2.72 -20.80
CA ASP A 113 -11.90 2.22 -21.78
C ASP A 113 -11.76 3.01 -23.06
N ASP A 114 -11.04 2.45 -24.03
CA ASP A 114 -10.55 3.20 -25.19
C ASP A 114 -9.78 4.45 -24.71
N ALA A 115 -10.24 5.65 -25.03
CA ALA A 115 -9.62 6.90 -24.59
C ALA A 115 -10.12 7.42 -23.23
N HIS A 116 -11.12 6.77 -22.62
CA HIS A 116 -11.72 7.24 -21.36
C HIS A 116 -10.95 6.68 -20.16
N LEU A 117 -10.38 7.56 -19.36
CA LEU A 117 -9.62 7.24 -18.15
C LEU A 117 -10.49 7.43 -16.92
N THR A 118 -10.61 6.38 -16.12
CA THR A 118 -11.20 6.42 -14.78
C THR A 118 -10.18 5.98 -13.76
N GLY A 119 -10.29 6.49 -12.53
CA GLY A 119 -9.45 6.04 -11.44
C GLY A 119 -9.97 6.38 -10.06
N THR A 120 -9.68 5.50 -9.11
CA THR A 120 -10.08 5.64 -7.71
C THR A 120 -8.89 5.50 -6.78
N SER A 121 -8.98 6.08 -5.58
CA SER A 121 -8.00 5.96 -4.52
C SER A 121 -8.67 5.60 -3.21
N ILE A 122 -8.02 4.74 -2.43
CA ILE A 122 -8.40 4.34 -1.09
C ILE A 122 -7.19 4.52 -0.19
N LYS A 123 -7.37 5.20 0.94
CA LYS A 123 -6.31 5.42 1.94
C LYS A 123 -6.63 4.70 3.23
N GLY A 124 -5.62 4.09 3.83
CA GLY A 124 -5.80 3.38 5.09
C GLY A 124 -4.52 3.27 5.91
N TYR A 125 -4.65 2.62 7.06
CA TYR A 125 -3.55 2.34 7.97
C TYR A 125 -3.79 1.07 8.77
N ALA A 126 -2.71 0.48 9.27
CA ALA A 126 -2.70 -0.61 10.23
C ALA A 126 -1.49 -0.48 11.17
N ILE A 127 -1.65 -0.90 12.43
CA ILE A 127 -0.52 -1.21 13.31
C ILE A 127 -0.18 -2.68 13.08
N GLU A 128 0.97 -2.96 12.49
CA GLU A 128 1.34 -4.33 12.10
C GLU A 128 1.83 -5.16 13.29
N GLY A 129 2.46 -4.52 14.28
CA GLY A 129 2.86 -5.22 15.49
C GLY A 129 3.91 -4.53 16.33
N TYR A 130 4.36 -5.26 17.34
CA TYR A 130 5.44 -4.89 18.24
C TYR A 130 6.47 -6.01 18.26
N GLU A 131 7.74 -5.64 18.15
CA GLU A 131 8.90 -6.54 18.26
C GLU A 131 9.72 -6.13 19.49
N ALA A 132 10.42 -7.08 20.12
CA ALA A 132 11.38 -6.72 21.16
C ALA A 132 12.55 -5.92 20.55
N LEU A 133 13.05 -4.94 21.29
CA LEU A 133 14.35 -4.35 20.96
C LEU A 133 15.44 -5.43 21.16
N PRO A 134 16.33 -5.65 20.19
CA PRO A 134 17.41 -6.62 20.34
C PRO A 134 18.26 -6.29 21.58
N ASP A 135 18.61 -7.31 22.36
CA ASP A 135 19.62 -7.17 23.41
C ASP A 135 20.97 -6.84 22.77
N ASN A 136 21.67 -5.83 23.28
CA ASN A 136 23.01 -5.43 22.81
C ASN A 136 24.08 -6.46 23.16
#